data_AF-A0A529P1U0-F1
#
_entry.id   AF-A0A529P1U0-F1
#
_cell.length_a   1.000
_cell.length_b   1.000
_cell.length_c   1.000
_cell.angle_alpha   90.00
_cell.angle_beta   90.00
_cell.angle_gamma   90.00
#
_symmetry.space_group_name_H-M   'P 1'
#
loop_
_entity.id
_entity.type
_entity.pdbx_description
1 polymer ?
#
loop_
_entity_poly.entity_id
_entity_poly.type
_entity_poly.pdbx_seq_one_letter_code
_entity_poly.pdbx_strand_id
1 'polypeptide(L)' 'MSAVEAAAVRSGEAQSGAAEAIHVENLHKKFGELHVLKGVSLSARD' A
#
# COMPACT_ATOMS: atom_id res chain seq x y z
N MET A 1 -11.69 -20.50 -15.41
CA MET A 1 -11.08 -19.19 -15.10
C MET A 1 -9.58 -19.40 -15.12
N SER A 2 -8.93 -18.83 -16.14
CA SER A 2 -7.62 -19.25 -16.63
C SER A 2 -6.50 -18.42 -15.99
N ALA A 3 -5.36 -19.03 -15.68
CA ALA A 3 -4.21 -18.42 -15.01
C ALA A 3 -3.60 -17.19 -15.73
N VAL A 4 -4.06 -16.91 -16.96
CA VAL A 4 -3.65 -15.76 -17.77
C VAL A 4 -4.25 -14.45 -17.25
N GLU A 5 -5.40 -14.50 -16.56
CA GLU A 5 -6.06 -13.30 -16.01
C GLU A 5 -5.34 -12.76 -14.76
N ALA A 6 -4.61 -13.62 -14.04
CA ALA A 6 -3.84 -13.24 -12.86
C ALA A 6 -2.47 -12.59 -13.19
N ALA A 7 -1.97 -12.75 -14.42
CA ALA A 7 -0.70 -12.17 -14.86
C ALA A 7 -0.86 -10.78 -15.51
N ALA A 8 -2.01 -10.51 -16.13
CA ALA A 8 -2.26 -9.26 -16.84
C ALA A 8 -2.43 -8.04 -15.91
N VAL A 9 -2.92 -8.24 -14.68
CA VAL A 9 -3.13 -7.14 -13.71
C VAL A 9 -1.81 -6.63 -13.12
N ARG A 10 -0.70 -7.34 -13.28
CA ARG A 10 0.63 -6.90 -12.78
C ARG A 10 1.42 -6.03 -13.75
N SER A 11 0.89 -5.76 -14.94
CA SER A 11 1.69 -5.27 -16.07
C SER A 11 1.25 -3.91 -16.63
N GLY A 12 0.37 -3.16 -15.93
CA GLY A 12 -0.43 -2.11 -16.57
C GLY A 12 -0.59 -0.77 -15.87
N GLU A 13 -0.04 -0.53 -14.68
CA GLU A 13 -0.09 0.80 -14.06
C GLU A 13 1.27 1.48 -14.11
N ALA A 14 1.46 2.22 -15.19
CA ALA A 14 2.29 3.41 -15.29
C ALA A 14 3.68 3.34 -14.60
N GLN A 15 4.69 3.13 -15.43
CA GLN A 15 6.05 3.65 -15.24
C GLN A 15 6.01 5.20 -15.15
N SER A 16 5.45 5.73 -14.07
CA SER A 16 5.58 7.12 -13.65
C SER A 16 6.74 7.15 -12.66
N GLY A 17 7.82 7.81 -13.03
CA GLY A 17 9.22 7.54 -12.64
C GLY A 17 9.65 7.76 -11.19
N ALA A 18 8.74 7.79 -10.23
CA ALA A 18 9.04 7.88 -8.80
C ALA A 18 8.74 6.52 -8.14
N ALA A 19 9.71 5.80 -7.57
CA ALA A 19 9.40 4.56 -6.84
C ALA A 19 8.60 4.91 -5.56
N GLU A 20 7.70 4.02 -5.10
CA GLU A 20 7.09 4.23 -3.78
C GLU A 20 8.18 4.19 -2.71
N ALA A 21 8.38 5.32 -2.03
CA ALA A 21 9.42 5.50 -1.02
C ALA A 21 8.94 5.07 0.36
N ILE A 22 7.65 5.28 0.65
CA ILE A 22 7.02 4.87 1.90
C ILE A 22 5.72 4.16 1.57
N HIS A 23 5.57 2.93 2.07
CA HIS A 23 4.33 2.18 2.07
C HIS A 23 3.94 1.83 3.50
N VAL A 24 2.75 2.25 3.91
CA VAL A 24 2.14 1.93 5.20
C VAL A 24 0.77 1.33 4.94
N GLU A 25 0.53 0.14 5.47
CA GLU A 25 -0.75 -0.54 5.36
C GLU A 25 -1.32 -0.85 6.73
N ASN A 26 -2.58 -0.47 6.95
CA ASN A 26 -3.39 -0.85 8.11
C ASN A 26 -2.63 -0.67 9.44
N LEU A 27 -1.94 0.46 9.61
CA LEU A 27 -1.15 0.76 10.79
C LEU A 27 -2.06 1.08 11.99
N HIS A 28 -1.83 0.35 13.08
CA HIS A 28 -2.45 0.57 14.38
C HIS A 28 -1.38 0.80 15.44
N LYS A 29 -1.54 1.84 16.25
CA LYS A 29 -0.63 2.13 17.36
C LYS A 29 -1.41 2.61 18.57
N LYS A 30 -1.05 2.08 19.73
CA LYS A 30 -1.58 2.50 21.03
C LYS A 30 -0.45 2.94 21.96
N PHE A 31 -0.80 3.81 22.90
CA PHE A 31 0.02 4.17 24.05
C PHE A 31 -0.86 4.06 25.30
N GLY A 32 -0.69 2.97 26.05
CA GLY A 32 -1.66 2.55 27.06
C GLY A 32 -3.01 2.25 26.41
N GLU A 33 -4.08 2.77 27.01
CA GLU A 33 -5.45 2.65 26.49
C GLU A 33 -5.76 3.60 25.33
N LEU A 34 -4.89 4.58 25.05
CA LEU A 34 -5.10 5.55 23.98
C LEU A 34 -4.70 4.98 22.62
N HIS A 35 -5.65 4.90 21.69
CA HIS A 35 -5.39 4.62 20.28
C HIS A 35 -4.89 5.88 19.59
N VAL A 36 -3.64 5.84 19.12
CA VAL A 36 -3.00 6.96 18.44
C VAL A 36 -3.08 6.82 16.93
N LEU A 37 -3.01 5.58 16.42
CA LEU A 37 -3.27 5.27 15.01
C LEU A 37 -4.22 4.08 14.93
N LYS A 38 -5.19 4.14 14.02
CA LYS A 38 -6.15 3.05 13.78
C LYS A 38 -6.43 2.90 12.28
N GLY A 39 -5.95 1.80 11.71
CA GLY A 39 -6.23 1.42 10.32
C GLY A 39 -5.66 2.39 9.29
N VAL A 40 -4.54 3.04 9.62
CA VAL A 40 -3.95 4.04 8.74
C VAL A 40 -3.20 3.34 7.61
N SER A 41 -3.58 3.64 6.37
CA SER A 41 -2.80 3.28 5.19
C SER A 41 -2.35 4.55 4.48
N LEU A 42 -1.08 4.60 4.08
CA LEU A 42 -0.45 5.75 3.43
C LEU A 42 0.62 5.25 2.46
N SER A 43 0.65 5.83 1.28
CA SER A 43 1.77 5.72 0.35
C SER A 43 2.38 7.10 0.12
N ALA A 44 3.69 7.15 -0.04
CA ALA A 44 4.41 8.36 -0.43
C ALA A 44 5.49 8.04 -1.46
N ARG A 45 5.68 8.99 -2.39
CA ARG A 45 6.69 8.99 -3.45
C ARG A 45 7.58 10.22 -3.26
N ASP A 46 8.75 10.23 -3.88
CA ASP A 46 9.67 11.38 -3.91
C ASP A 46 9.09 12.60 -4.64
#